data_AF-A0AAD4MA39-F1
#
_entry.id   AF-A0AAD4MA39-F1
#
_cell.length_a   1.000
_cell.length_b   1.000
_cell.length_c   1.000
_cell.angle_alpha   90.00
_cell.angle_beta   90.00
_cell.angle_gamma   90.00
#
_symmetry.space_group_name_H-M   'P 1'
#
loop_
_entity.id
_entity.type
_entity.pdbx_description
1 polymer ?
#
loop_
_entity_poly.entity_id
_entity_poly.type
_entity_poly.pdbx_seq_one_letter_code
_entity_poly.pdbx_strand_id
1 'polypeptide(L)'
;WRQLKDSDKLGWNSFAWPVFKRPSEPEDMTTSGISAYVLSKHAPDANTTKSSKDRIKDHIKRWHPDKFETRILPRVVEEEREKVKAGAGVVVRGLNEMLNR
;
A
#
# COMPACT_ATOMS: atom_id res chain seq x y z
N TRP A 1 3.24 9.41 -2.05
CA TRP A 1 3.85 9.56 -0.71
C TRP A 1 4.29 10.97 -0.37
N ARG A 2 5.09 11.69 -1.19
CA ARG A 2 5.42 13.10 -0.90
C ARG A 2 4.18 13.99 -0.75
N GLN A 3 3.20 13.85 -1.63
CA GLN A 3 1.93 14.59 -1.54
C GLN A 3 1.07 14.24 -0.30
N LEU A 4 1.14 12.98 0.18
CA LEU A 4 0.45 12.59 1.43
C LEU A 4 0.99 13.33 2.66
N LYS A 5 2.21 13.89 2.57
CA LYS A 5 2.81 14.64 3.68
C LYS A 5 2.23 16.03 3.86
N ASP A 6 1.56 16.58 2.85
CA ASP A 6 1.12 17.97 2.80
C ASP A 6 -0.41 18.11 3.01
N SER A 7 -1.17 17.04 2.79
CA SER A 7 -2.63 17.03 2.91
C SER A 7 -3.12 16.45 4.23
N ASP A 8 -4.09 17.12 4.87
CA ASP A 8 -4.68 16.72 6.16
C ASP A 8 -6.11 16.14 6.05
N LYS A 9 -6.62 16.01 4.83
CA LYS A 9 -7.89 15.34 4.52
C LYS A 9 -7.64 14.18 3.56
N LEU A 10 -6.92 13.17 4.05
CA LEU A 10 -6.66 11.97 3.27
C LEU A 10 -7.94 11.12 3.25
N GLY A 11 -8.32 10.64 2.08
CA GLY A 11 -9.37 9.65 1.91
C GLY A 11 -8.80 8.39 1.27
N TRP A 12 -9.66 7.40 1.07
CA TRP A 12 -9.35 6.16 0.36
C TRP A 12 -8.67 6.40 -0.99
N ASN A 13 -9.17 7.39 -1.74
CA ASN A 13 -8.66 7.73 -3.06
C ASN A 13 -7.35 8.55 -3.05
N SER A 14 -6.93 9.08 -1.90
CA SER A 14 -5.65 9.77 -1.77
C SER A 14 -4.46 8.81 -1.80
N PHE A 15 -4.71 7.53 -1.50
CA PHE A 15 -3.67 6.51 -1.44
C PHE A 15 -3.45 5.84 -2.79
N ALA A 16 -2.18 5.75 -3.18
CA ALA A 16 -1.75 4.96 -4.33
C ALA A 16 -1.67 3.48 -3.93
N TRP A 17 -2.84 2.84 -3.79
CA TRP A 17 -2.95 1.41 -3.53
C TRP A 17 -2.11 0.61 -4.54
N PRO A 18 -1.35 -0.40 -4.10
CA PRO A 18 -0.44 -1.14 -4.97
C PRO A 18 -1.21 -2.17 -5.81
N VAL A 19 -2.18 -1.72 -6.61
CA VAL A 19 -3.01 -2.52 -7.50
C VAL A 19 -3.21 -1.73 -8.80
N PHE A 20 -3.30 -2.43 -9.93
CA PHE A 20 -3.46 -1.78 -11.25
C PHE A 20 -4.77 -1.01 -11.39
N LYS A 21 -5.85 -1.59 -10.88
CA LYS A 21 -7.15 -0.94 -10.81
C LYS A 21 -7.32 -0.39 -9.40
N ARG A 22 -7.70 0.89 -9.29
CA ARG A 22 -8.03 1.44 -7.98
C ARG A 22 -9.22 0.66 -7.41
N PRO A 23 -9.06 0.09 -6.21
CA PRO A 23 -10.12 -0.65 -5.56
C PRO A 23 -11.15 0.35 -5.06
N SER A 24 -12.43 0.00 -5.08
CA SER A 24 -13.45 0.80 -4.40
C SER A 24 -13.49 0.43 -2.92
N GLU A 25 -13.17 -0.83 -2.60
CA GLU A 25 -13.25 -1.41 -1.27
C GLU A 25 -11.98 -2.22 -0.93
N PRO A 26 -11.64 -2.39 0.36
CA PRO A 26 -10.51 -3.23 0.77
C PRO A 26 -10.55 -4.65 0.22
N GLU A 27 -11.76 -5.18 0.02
CA GLU A 27 -12.01 -6.55 -0.45
C GLU A 27 -11.72 -6.73 -1.95
N ASP A 28 -11.78 -5.66 -2.75
CA ASP A 28 -11.36 -5.69 -4.17
C ASP A 28 -9.85 -5.98 -4.30
N MET A 29 -9.08 -5.70 -3.25
CA MET A 29 -7.63 -5.88 -3.26
C MET A 29 -7.27 -7.31 -2.95
N THR A 30 -6.78 -8.02 -3.97
CA THR A 30 -6.28 -9.38 -3.82
C THR A 30 -4.77 -9.41 -3.74
N THR A 31 -4.22 -10.39 -3.00
CA THR A 31 -2.77 -10.62 -2.94
C THR A 31 -2.16 -10.79 -4.34
N SER A 32 -2.89 -11.43 -5.26
CA SER A 32 -2.47 -11.59 -6.67
C SER A 32 -2.43 -10.27 -7.44
N GLY A 33 -3.38 -9.36 -7.22
CA GLY A 33 -3.35 -8.03 -7.82
C GLY A 33 -2.18 -7.19 -7.30
N ILE A 34 -1.91 -7.31 -6.01
CA ILE A 34 -0.82 -6.60 -5.34
C ILE A 34 0.54 -7.14 -5.79
N SER A 35 0.69 -8.46 -5.88
CA SER A 35 1.90 -9.09 -6.36
C SER A 35 2.19 -8.72 -7.81
N ALA A 36 1.18 -8.76 -8.68
CA ALA A 36 1.31 -8.36 -10.06
C ALA A 36 1.77 -6.90 -10.20
N TYR A 37 1.24 -5.99 -9.37
CA TYR A 37 1.65 -4.57 -9.37
C TYR A 37 3.09 -4.39 -8.86
N VAL A 38 3.40 -4.96 -7.69
CA VAL A 38 4.69 -4.77 -7.01
C VAL A 38 5.83 -5.46 -7.75
N LEU A 39 5.57 -6.60 -8.41
CA LEU A 39 6.54 -7.35 -9.22
C LEU A 39 6.53 -6.94 -10.69
N SER A 40 5.66 -6.00 -11.10
CA SER A 40 5.57 -5.55 -12.47
C SER A 40 6.91 -4.99 -12.96
N LYS A 41 7.24 -5.30 -14.22
CA LYS A 41 8.38 -4.72 -14.96
C LYS A 41 8.23 -3.21 -15.24
N HIS A 42 7.03 -2.66 -15.03
CA HIS A 42 6.72 -1.24 -15.19
C HIS A 42 6.62 -0.49 -13.87
N ALA A 43 6.87 -1.16 -12.74
CA ALA A 43 6.89 -0.46 -11.46
C ALA A 43 7.98 0.62 -11.48
N PRO A 44 7.81 1.74 -10.76
CA PRO A 44 8.83 2.79 -10.68
C PRO A 44 10.19 2.26 -10.20
N ASP A 45 10.19 1.19 -9.40
CA ASP A 45 11.36 0.48 -8.92
C ASP A 45 11.74 -0.76 -9.77
N ALA A 46 11.25 -0.88 -11.01
CA ALA A 46 11.59 -2.01 -11.88
C ALA A 46 12.95 -1.87 -12.58
N ASN A 47 13.44 -0.64 -12.76
CA ASN A 47 14.74 -0.35 -13.36
C ASN A 47 15.90 -0.27 -12.34
N THR A 48 15.65 -0.61 -11.07
CA THR A 48 16.70 -0.67 -10.05
C THR A 48 17.24 -2.09 -9.91
N THR A 49 18.51 -2.22 -9.55
CA THR A 49 19.19 -3.49 -9.20
C THR A 49 18.59 -4.24 -8.01
N LYS A 50 17.54 -3.69 -7.38
CA LYS A 50 16.84 -4.33 -6.25
C LYS A 50 16.10 -5.58 -6.70
N SER A 51 16.34 -6.67 -5.98
CA SER A 51 15.57 -7.90 -6.12
C SER A 51 14.09 -7.65 -5.80
N SER A 52 13.21 -8.47 -6.38
CA SER A 52 11.79 -8.56 -6.04
C SER A 52 11.55 -8.56 -4.53
N LYS A 53 12.41 -9.26 -3.78
CA LYS A 53 12.32 -9.37 -2.31
C LYS A 53 12.58 -8.02 -1.60
N ASP A 54 13.55 -7.25 -2.07
CA ASP A 54 13.84 -5.90 -1.56
C ASP A 54 12.71 -4.92 -1.86
N ARG A 55 12.12 -5.01 -3.06
CA ARG A 55 10.95 -4.20 -3.45
C ARG A 55 9.76 -4.49 -2.53
N ILE A 56 9.48 -5.76 -2.25
CA ILE A 56 8.43 -6.16 -1.30
C ILE A 56 8.72 -5.60 0.09
N LYS A 57 9.94 -5.76 0.61
CA LYS A 57 10.33 -5.22 1.93
C LYS A 57 10.17 -3.70 2.03
N ASP A 58 10.50 -2.95 0.98
CA ASP A 58 10.32 -1.50 0.95
C ASP A 58 8.83 -1.11 1.01
N HIS A 59 7.99 -1.82 0.25
CA HIS A 59 6.54 -1.66 0.31
C HIS A 59 5.98 -2.02 1.70
N ILE A 60 6.44 -3.11 2.33
CA ILE A 60 6.01 -3.49 3.69
C ILE A 60 6.35 -2.37 4.65
N LYS A 61 7.59 -1.83 4.62
CA LYS A 61 8.00 -0.73 5.51
C LYS A 61 7.15 0.54 5.33
N ARG A 62 6.64 0.78 4.12
CA ARG A 62 5.77 1.94 3.82
C ARG A 62 4.34 1.74 4.28
N TRP A 63 3.79 0.54 4.08
CA TRP A 63 2.41 0.21 4.44
C TRP A 63 2.27 -0.36 5.86
N HIS A 64 3.39 -0.58 6.55
CA HIS A 64 3.42 -1.19 7.89
C HIS A 64 2.44 -0.48 8.84
N PRO A 65 1.57 -1.23 9.55
CA PRO A 65 0.57 -0.65 10.43
C PRO A 65 1.20 0.33 11.42
N ASP A 66 2.34 -0.02 12.01
CA ASP A 66 3.06 0.86 12.94
C ASP A 66 3.30 2.29 12.40
N LYS A 67 3.84 2.44 11.17
CA LYS A 67 4.07 3.78 10.59
C LYS A 67 2.80 4.39 10.00
N PHE A 68 1.93 3.56 9.46
CA PHE A 68 0.73 4.00 8.77
C PHE A 68 -0.29 4.51 9.80
N GLU A 69 -0.54 3.77 10.87
CA GLU A 69 -1.46 4.12 11.95
C GLU A 69 -0.98 5.33 12.76
N THR A 70 0.33 5.50 12.95
CA THR A 70 0.87 6.63 13.72
C THR A 70 0.97 7.92 12.90
N ARG A 71 1.29 7.84 11.60
CA ARG A 71 1.58 9.06 10.79
C ARG A 71 0.51 9.41 9.77
N ILE A 72 -0.18 8.41 9.23
CA ILE A 72 -1.11 8.58 8.10
C ILE A 72 -2.55 8.55 8.60
N LEU A 73 -2.91 7.52 9.37
CA LEU A 73 -4.26 7.31 9.87
C LEU A 73 -4.87 8.48 10.66
N PRO A 74 -4.13 9.26 11.48
CA PRO A 74 -4.69 10.46 12.11
C PRO A 74 -4.98 11.61 11.13
N ARG A 75 -4.47 11.54 9.90
CA ARG A 75 -4.70 12.53 8.82
C ARG A 75 -5.76 12.08 7.83
N VAL A 76 -6.32 10.88 8.03
CA VAL A 76 -7.42 10.34 7.24
C VAL A 76 -8.72 10.83 7.86
N VAL A 77 -9.67 11.23 7.01
CA VAL A 77 -11.01 11.61 7.48
C VAL A 77 -11.64 10.45 8.25
N GLU A 78 -12.32 10.76 9.35
CA GLU A 78 -12.81 9.74 10.29
C GLU A 78 -13.68 8.68 9.59
N GLU A 79 -14.55 9.12 8.68
CA GLU A 79 -15.46 8.27 7.90
C GLU A 79 -14.75 7.22 7.03
N GLU A 80 -13.55 7.53 6.53
CA GLU A 80 -12.77 6.59 5.70
C GLU A 80 -11.61 5.94 6.47
N ARG A 81 -11.39 6.33 7.73
CA ARG A 81 -10.25 5.89 8.53
C ARG A 81 -10.21 4.37 8.69
N GLU A 82 -11.36 3.78 9.00
CA GLU A 82 -11.48 2.33 9.18
C GLU A 82 -11.27 1.59 7.85
N LYS A 83 -11.87 2.11 6.77
CA LYS A 83 -11.71 1.57 5.42
C LYS A 83 -10.26 1.58 4.97
N VAL A 84 -9.58 2.72 5.11
CA VAL A 84 -8.16 2.88 4.78
C VAL A 84 -7.27 1.96 5.64
N LYS A 85 -7.56 1.84 6.94
CA LYS A 85 -6.86 0.91 7.83
C LYS A 85 -6.99 -0.53 7.35
N ALA A 86 -8.20 -0.97 7.02
CA ALA A 86 -8.46 -2.31 6.51
C ALA A 86 -7.69 -2.55 5.20
N GLY A 87 -7.75 -1.61 4.24
CA GLY A 87 -6.99 -1.68 2.99
C GLY A 87 -5.48 -1.79 3.21
N ALA A 88 -4.91 -0.96 4.09
CA ALA A 88 -3.49 -1.03 4.42
C ALA A 88 -3.11 -2.40 5.02
N GLY A 89 -3.96 -2.97 5.87
CA GLY A 89 -3.81 -4.33 6.39
C GLY A 89 -3.77 -5.39 5.29
N VAL A 90 -4.70 -5.32 4.32
CA VAL A 90 -4.72 -6.22 3.15
C VAL A 90 -3.42 -6.10 2.34
N VAL A 91 -2.92 -4.87 2.12
CA VAL A 91 -1.62 -4.66 1.45
C VAL A 91 -0.49 -5.35 2.18
N VAL A 92 -0.33 -5.06 3.48
CA VAL A 92 0.78 -5.60 4.26
C VAL A 92 0.73 -7.11 4.32
N ARG A 93 -0.47 -7.68 4.45
CA ARG A 93 -0.66 -9.14 4.46
C ARG A 93 -0.26 -9.75 3.12
N GLY A 94 -0.74 -9.21 2.00
CA GLY A 94 -0.38 -9.70 0.67
C GLY A 94 1.13 -9.57 0.38
N LEU A 95 1.74 -8.48 0.82
CA LEU A 95 3.19 -8.29 0.72
C LEU A 95 3.98 -9.29 1.59
N ASN A 96 3.57 -9.51 2.84
CA ASN A 96 4.22 -10.48 3.73
C ASN A 96 4.10 -11.91 3.20
N GLU A 97 2.94 -12.27 2.65
CA GLU A 97 2.73 -13.58 2.04
C GLU A 97 3.73 -13.82 0.89
N MET A 98 3.95 -12.81 0.04
CA MET A 98 4.99 -12.90 -1.01
C MET A 98 6.42 -12.96 -0.47
N LEU A 99 6.70 -12.28 0.64
CA LEU A 99 8.05 -12.25 1.21
C LEU A 99 8.45 -13.59 1.83
N ASN A 100 7.45 -14.30 2.37
CA ASN A 100 7.60 -15.56 3.09
C ASN A 100 7.41 -16.80 2.19
N ARG A 101 7.08 -16.59 0.91
CA ARG A 101 7.03 -17.61 -0.14
C ARG A 101 8.42 -17.79 -0.77
#